data_AF-C3Z9Y3-F1
#
_entry.id   AF-C3Z9Y3-F1
#
_cell.length_a   1.000
_cell.length_b   1.000
_cell.length_c   1.000
_cell.angle_alpha   90.00
_cell.angle_beta   90.00
_cell.angle_gamma   90.00
#
_symmetry.space_group_name_H-M   'P 1'
#
loop_
_entity.id
_entity.type
_entity.pdbx_description
1 polymer ?
#
loop_
_entity_poly.entity_id
_entity_poly.type
_entity_poly.pdbx_seq_one_letter_code
_entity_poly.pdbx_strand_id
1 'polypeptide(L)'
;RVESFEDTPMIVDGSVPLSYPVRGLAVVPEGTMHIPGVFVVPPFCTQVQLETADLGVLDTIAEVGRVQVEGLRTKSLTIRSESLSRLNRQLQFVVYTNTVYDIDATEIITFRYLDHTVSIPLRIRVRRAPFLYDPGPGTYNDISAKVTVVTKTFLRYASIRALLSSIREFYPNIRVIVADDSRPVEDLQAENVDHYVMPFAAGWFAGRNLAVSQVTTPYLLWVDDDFVFIPETKLENLVEVLENTRLDLVAGTVGHNGIKFTKMDIVPGDENGDCLRIHDLRNWGQVPGFPQCYLATRVTNFFLARTDSVRAVGFDPVYTRSAHTQFFMAAIGRLRIAACDHVRIDHVS
;
A
#
# COMPACT_ATOMS: atom_id res chain seq x y z
N ARG A 1 -3.13 -7.89 5.38
CA ARG A 1 -2.90 -6.44 5.64
C ARG A 1 -3.81 -6.07 6.81
N VAL A 2 -3.31 -5.34 7.82
CA VAL A 2 -4.18 -4.75 8.87
C VAL A 2 -5.16 -3.80 8.18
N GLU A 3 -6.47 -4.05 8.29
CA GLU A 3 -7.53 -3.29 7.63
C GLU A 3 -7.41 -1.79 7.88
N SER A 4 -7.76 -0.95 6.90
CA SER A 4 -7.62 0.49 7.01
C SER A 4 -8.72 1.10 7.91
N PHE A 5 -8.38 2.10 8.73
CA PHE A 5 -9.39 2.87 9.48
C PHE A 5 -10.31 3.69 8.56
N GLU A 6 -9.94 3.88 7.29
CA GLU A 6 -10.75 4.64 6.33
C GLU A 6 -11.97 3.85 5.83
N ASP A 7 -11.98 2.52 5.97
CA ASP A 7 -13.05 1.67 5.43
C ASP A 7 -14.09 1.28 6.51
N THR A 8 -13.99 1.83 7.72
CA THR A 8 -15.02 1.67 8.76
C THR A 8 -16.01 2.83 8.68
N PRO A 9 -17.31 2.57 8.44
CA PRO A 9 -18.32 3.61 8.42
C PRO A 9 -18.37 4.37 9.74
N MET A 10 -18.20 5.68 9.68
CA MET A 10 -18.43 6.56 10.83
C MET A 10 -19.80 7.19 10.64
N ILE A 11 -20.71 6.90 11.56
CA ILE A 11 -22.09 7.39 11.52
C ILE A 11 -22.22 8.57 12.48
N VAL A 12 -22.89 9.62 12.03
CA VAL A 12 -23.31 10.73 12.88
C VAL A 12 -24.67 10.39 13.47
N ASP A 13 -24.74 10.22 14.79
CA ASP A 13 -26.02 9.99 15.48
C ASP A 13 -26.80 11.30 15.60
N GLY A 14 -28.09 11.23 15.26
CA GLY A 14 -28.94 12.34 14.82
C GLY A 14 -29.36 13.34 15.90
N SER A 15 -28.42 14.06 16.48
CA SER A 15 -28.71 15.26 17.29
C SER A 15 -29.26 16.43 16.44
N VAL A 16 -29.15 16.36 15.11
CA VAL A 16 -29.60 17.35 14.10
C VAL A 16 -30.02 16.57 12.85
N PRO A 17 -31.23 16.76 12.31
CA PRO A 17 -32.31 15.76 12.23
C PRO A 17 -32.05 14.49 11.40
N LEU A 18 -30.89 14.37 10.77
CA LEU A 18 -30.46 13.26 9.95
C LEU A 18 -29.31 12.51 10.63
N SER A 19 -29.41 11.20 10.67
CA SER A 19 -28.25 10.33 10.86
C SER A 19 -27.82 9.79 9.51
N TYR A 20 -26.51 9.70 9.30
CA TYR A 20 -25.93 9.29 8.03
C TYR A 20 -24.44 8.93 8.23
N PRO A 21 -23.86 8.13 7.33
CA PRO A 21 -22.44 7.86 7.33
C PRO A 21 -21.68 9.06 6.76
N VAL A 22 -20.79 9.66 7.55
CA VAL A 22 -19.98 10.82 7.13
C VAL A 22 -18.69 10.41 6.42
N ARG A 23 -18.25 9.16 6.60
CA ARG A 23 -17.11 8.56 5.89
C ARG A 23 -17.16 7.05 5.97
N GLY A 24 -16.34 6.40 5.14
CA GLY A 24 -16.07 4.96 5.22
C GLY A 24 -16.99 4.07 4.37
N LEU A 25 -17.79 4.67 3.49
CA LEU A 25 -18.50 3.90 2.47
C LEU A 25 -17.59 3.65 1.27
N ALA A 26 -17.55 2.39 0.83
CA ALA A 26 -16.86 1.99 -0.38
C ALA A 26 -17.65 0.89 -1.10
N VAL A 27 -17.70 0.98 -2.43
CA VAL A 27 -18.31 -0.05 -3.29
C VAL A 27 -17.34 -0.41 -4.42
N VAL A 28 -17.41 -1.65 -4.89
CA VAL A 28 -16.70 -2.05 -6.11
C VAL A 28 -17.40 -1.49 -7.35
N PRO A 29 -16.70 -1.30 -8.48
CA PRO A 29 -17.34 -1.02 -9.75
C PRO A 29 -18.48 -2.00 -10.05
N GLU A 30 -19.61 -1.48 -10.53
CA GLU A 30 -20.87 -2.21 -10.80
C GLU A 30 -21.47 -2.93 -9.58
N GLY A 31 -20.91 -2.68 -8.39
CA GLY A 31 -21.38 -3.27 -7.15
C GLY A 31 -22.56 -2.53 -6.56
N THR A 32 -23.35 -3.27 -5.77
CA THR A 32 -24.42 -2.73 -4.93
C THR A 32 -24.00 -2.79 -3.46
N MET A 33 -24.27 -1.71 -2.71
CA MET A 33 -24.08 -1.69 -1.27
C MET A 33 -25.27 -1.06 -0.54
N HIS A 34 -25.49 -1.52 0.69
CA HIS A 34 -26.39 -0.86 1.63
C HIS A 34 -25.82 0.47 2.11
N ILE A 35 -26.66 1.48 2.30
CA ILE A 35 -26.23 2.76 2.89
C ILE A 35 -26.56 2.72 4.41
N PRO A 36 -25.58 2.40 5.29
CA PRO A 36 -25.84 2.22 6.70
C PRO A 36 -26.11 3.56 7.40
N GLY A 37 -26.90 3.53 8.47
CA GLY A 37 -27.07 4.67 9.37
C GLY A 37 -27.93 5.82 8.84
N VAL A 38 -28.54 5.70 7.66
CA VAL A 38 -29.49 6.71 7.14
C VAL A 38 -30.77 6.66 7.97
N PHE A 39 -31.06 7.73 8.70
CA PHE A 39 -32.17 7.80 9.66
C PHE A 39 -32.64 9.24 9.87
N VAL A 40 -33.90 9.43 10.27
CA VAL A 40 -34.49 10.74 10.61
C VAL A 40 -35.00 10.74 12.05
N VAL A 41 -34.68 11.78 12.82
CA VAL A 41 -34.98 11.88 14.27
C VAL A 41 -36.20 12.75 14.62
N PRO A 42 -36.53 13.89 13.95
CA PRO A 42 -37.68 14.72 14.33
C PRO A 42 -38.96 14.49 13.50
N PRO A 43 -40.15 14.80 14.07
CA PRO A 43 -41.43 14.18 13.70
C PRO A 43 -42.31 14.98 12.72
N PHE A 44 -41.83 16.09 12.15
CA PHE A 44 -42.72 17.06 11.48
C PHE A 44 -43.13 16.67 10.05
N CYS A 45 -42.27 15.99 9.31
CA CYS A 45 -42.51 15.58 7.94
C CYS A 45 -42.06 14.14 7.75
N THR A 46 -42.68 13.45 6.80
CA THR A 46 -42.44 12.03 6.55
C THR A 46 -42.00 11.79 5.12
N GLN A 47 -41.48 12.83 4.46
CA GLN A 47 -40.83 12.76 3.16
C GLN A 47 -39.33 13.03 3.28
N VAL A 48 -38.54 12.18 2.63
CA VAL A 48 -37.10 12.36 2.44
C VAL A 48 -36.73 12.17 0.98
N GLN A 49 -35.60 12.74 0.58
CA GLN A 49 -35.04 12.56 -0.75
C GLN A 49 -33.55 12.18 -0.65
N LEU A 50 -33.13 11.19 -1.41
CA LEU A 50 -31.73 10.86 -1.65
C LEU A 50 -31.41 11.09 -3.12
N GLU A 51 -30.25 11.67 -3.40
CA GLU A 51 -29.83 11.99 -4.76
C GLU A 51 -28.33 11.69 -4.94
N THR A 52 -27.97 10.84 -5.91
CA THR A 52 -26.56 10.62 -6.31
C THR A 52 -26.13 11.73 -7.27
N ALA A 53 -24.86 12.12 -7.28
CA ALA A 53 -24.36 13.06 -8.28
C ALA A 53 -24.38 12.41 -9.67
N ASP A 54 -23.55 11.40 -9.91
CA ASP A 54 -23.33 10.93 -11.29
C ASP A 54 -22.96 9.46 -11.50
N LEU A 55 -22.41 8.79 -10.50
CA LEU A 55 -21.65 7.55 -10.67
C LEU A 55 -22.48 6.29 -10.33
N GLY A 56 -23.75 6.46 -10.00
CA GLY A 56 -24.64 5.35 -9.72
C GLY A 56 -26.10 5.72 -9.57
N VAL A 57 -26.88 4.75 -9.07
CA VAL A 57 -28.33 4.86 -8.88
C VAL A 57 -28.72 4.33 -7.50
N LEU A 58 -29.89 4.75 -7.03
CA LEU A 58 -30.48 4.36 -5.75
C LEU A 58 -31.62 3.38 -5.98
N ASP A 59 -31.72 2.37 -5.12
CA ASP A 59 -32.80 1.38 -5.14
C ASP A 59 -33.15 0.97 -3.69
N THR A 60 -34.17 0.12 -3.53
CA THR A 60 -34.48 -0.51 -2.24
C THR A 60 -34.48 -2.04 -2.36
N ILE A 61 -33.98 -2.73 -1.34
CA ILE A 61 -33.95 -4.21 -1.33
C ILE A 61 -35.20 -4.85 -0.70
N ALA A 62 -36.04 -4.04 -0.07
CA ALA A 62 -37.30 -4.48 0.53
C ALA A 62 -38.27 -3.31 0.63
N GLU A 63 -39.56 -3.62 0.66
CA GLU A 63 -40.64 -2.65 0.77
C GLU A 63 -41.28 -2.71 2.16
N VAL A 64 -41.59 -1.53 2.72
CA VAL A 64 -42.35 -1.40 3.97
C VAL A 64 -43.77 -0.97 3.64
N GLY A 65 -44.75 -1.76 4.07
CA GLY A 65 -46.16 -1.44 3.80
C GLY A 65 -46.55 -0.05 4.31
N ARG A 66 -47.35 0.66 3.49
CA ARG A 66 -47.76 2.07 3.69
C ARG A 66 -46.61 3.07 3.62
N VAL A 67 -45.56 2.75 2.85
CA VAL A 67 -44.51 3.68 2.45
C VAL A 67 -44.54 3.78 0.92
N GLN A 68 -44.52 5.01 0.40
CA GLN A 68 -44.42 5.29 -1.03
C GLN A 68 -42.94 5.54 -1.36
N VAL A 69 -42.44 4.88 -2.39
CA VAL A 69 -41.08 5.06 -2.88
C VAL A 69 -41.15 5.40 -4.37
N GLU A 70 -40.56 6.52 -4.75
CA GLU A 70 -40.50 7.02 -6.13
C GLU A 70 -39.03 7.11 -6.59
N GLY A 71 -38.76 6.81 -7.86
CA GLY A 71 -37.43 6.93 -8.45
C GLY A 71 -36.49 5.75 -8.22
N LEU A 72 -37.03 4.53 -8.02
CA LEU A 72 -36.26 3.28 -7.96
C LEU A 72 -35.36 3.12 -9.19
N ARG A 73 -34.10 2.74 -8.97
CA ARG A 73 -33.05 2.57 -10.00
C ARG A 73 -32.76 3.85 -10.80
N THR A 74 -32.95 5.00 -10.17
CA THR A 74 -32.58 6.29 -10.76
C THR A 74 -31.61 7.04 -9.84
N LYS A 75 -31.14 8.21 -10.28
CA LYS A 75 -30.28 9.07 -9.46
C LYS A 75 -31.00 9.71 -8.28
N SER A 76 -32.33 9.78 -8.29
CA SER A 76 -33.12 10.45 -7.26
C SER A 76 -34.18 9.53 -6.69
N LEU A 77 -34.13 9.26 -5.38
CA LEU A 77 -35.06 8.42 -4.66
C LEU A 77 -35.84 9.27 -3.67
N THR A 78 -37.16 9.29 -3.76
CA THR A 78 -38.05 9.97 -2.81
C THR A 78 -38.84 8.94 -2.03
N ILE A 79 -38.84 9.06 -0.69
CA ILE A 79 -39.56 8.15 0.20
C ILE A 79 -40.54 8.95 1.04
N ARG A 80 -41.81 8.56 1.03
CA ARG A 80 -42.91 9.19 1.78
C ARG A 80 -43.64 8.16 2.64
N SER A 81 -43.99 8.51 3.87
CA SER A 81 -44.75 7.67 4.79
C SER A 81 -45.77 8.52 5.56
N GLU A 82 -46.69 7.95 6.31
CA GLU A 82 -47.43 8.69 7.37
C GLU A 82 -46.85 8.40 8.76
N SER A 83 -45.89 7.47 8.83
CA SER A 83 -45.29 6.97 10.06
C SER A 83 -43.76 7.07 9.98
N LEU A 84 -43.16 7.82 10.90
CA LEU A 84 -41.71 7.97 11.00
C LEU A 84 -41.01 6.62 11.20
N SER A 85 -41.58 5.70 11.99
CA SER A 85 -40.99 4.38 12.19
C SER A 85 -40.98 3.55 10.91
N ARG A 86 -42.02 3.64 10.08
CA ARG A 86 -42.05 2.99 8.75
C ARG A 86 -41.10 3.64 7.76
N LEU A 87 -40.99 4.98 7.79
CA LEU A 87 -40.03 5.73 6.97
C LEU A 87 -38.60 5.30 7.28
N ASN A 88 -38.23 5.33 8.56
CA ASN A 88 -36.90 4.91 9.02
C ASN A 88 -36.65 3.43 8.76
N ARG A 89 -37.67 2.58 8.83
CA ARG A 89 -37.55 1.17 8.43
C ARG A 89 -37.30 1.03 6.92
N GLN A 90 -37.93 1.85 6.09
CA GLN A 90 -37.69 1.84 4.63
C GLN A 90 -36.28 2.35 4.29
N LEU A 91 -35.79 3.37 4.99
CA LEU A 91 -34.43 3.90 4.84
C LEU A 91 -33.35 2.85 5.11
N GLN A 92 -33.60 1.91 6.03
CA GLN A 92 -32.73 0.76 6.28
C GLN A 92 -32.65 -0.22 5.10
N PHE A 93 -33.43 -0.06 4.04
CA PHE A 93 -33.37 -0.89 2.85
C PHE A 93 -32.84 -0.16 1.62
N VAL A 94 -32.44 1.11 1.75
CA VAL A 94 -31.87 1.86 0.64
C VAL A 94 -30.48 1.31 0.32
N VAL A 95 -30.27 1.08 -0.98
CA VAL A 95 -28.99 0.67 -1.54
C VAL A 95 -28.55 1.64 -2.61
N TYR A 96 -27.23 1.73 -2.77
CA TYR A 96 -26.58 2.39 -3.89
C TYR A 96 -25.98 1.33 -4.80
N THR A 97 -26.16 1.47 -6.11
CA THR A 97 -25.50 0.65 -7.13
C THR A 97 -24.66 1.56 -8.01
N ASN A 98 -23.36 1.31 -8.05
CA ASN A 98 -22.47 2.00 -8.98
C ASN A 98 -22.76 1.54 -10.42
N THR A 99 -22.66 2.45 -11.39
CA THR A 99 -22.91 2.17 -12.82
C THR A 99 -21.71 2.52 -13.72
N VAL A 100 -20.55 2.84 -13.14
CA VAL A 100 -19.36 3.27 -13.88
C VAL A 100 -18.09 2.59 -13.37
N TYR A 101 -17.22 2.21 -14.28
CA TYR A 101 -15.88 1.74 -13.94
C TYR A 101 -14.91 2.91 -13.83
N ASP A 102 -14.82 3.52 -12.65
CA ASP A 102 -13.86 4.58 -12.33
C ASP A 102 -13.29 4.36 -10.92
N ILE A 103 -12.05 3.85 -10.84
CA ILE A 103 -11.42 3.46 -9.58
C ILE A 103 -10.88 4.72 -8.87
N ASP A 104 -11.15 4.81 -7.57
CA ASP A 104 -10.86 5.94 -6.69
C ASP A 104 -11.72 7.20 -6.94
N ALA A 105 -12.68 7.14 -7.87
CA ALA A 105 -13.72 8.15 -7.96
C ALA A 105 -14.58 8.21 -6.69
N THR A 106 -15.05 9.42 -6.36
CA THR A 106 -15.89 9.68 -5.19
C THR A 106 -17.27 10.12 -5.65
N GLU A 107 -18.27 9.33 -5.30
CA GLU A 107 -19.68 9.70 -5.40
C GLU A 107 -20.10 10.48 -4.15
N ILE A 108 -21.00 11.45 -4.33
CA ILE A 108 -21.66 12.16 -3.24
C ILE A 108 -23.16 11.87 -3.32
N ILE A 109 -23.67 11.19 -2.30
CA ILE A 109 -25.10 10.99 -2.12
C ILE A 109 -25.63 12.12 -1.24
N THR A 110 -26.47 12.97 -1.79
CA THR A 110 -27.14 14.04 -1.08
C THR A 110 -28.38 13.47 -0.38
N PHE A 111 -28.48 13.63 0.93
CA PHE A 111 -29.65 13.24 1.71
C PHE A 111 -30.36 14.49 2.24
N ARG A 112 -31.62 14.66 1.85
CA ARG A 112 -32.44 15.83 2.17
C ARG A 112 -33.67 15.45 3.00
N TYR A 113 -33.92 16.27 4.02
CA TYR A 113 -35.11 16.22 4.84
C TYR A 113 -35.48 17.65 5.24
N LEU A 114 -36.65 18.13 4.81
CA LEU A 114 -37.06 19.53 4.95
C LEU A 114 -35.99 20.46 4.34
N ASP A 115 -35.51 21.44 5.12
CA ASP A 115 -34.44 22.38 4.81
C ASP A 115 -33.04 21.82 5.11
N HIS A 116 -32.94 20.62 5.68
CA HIS A 116 -31.66 19.99 6.00
C HIS A 116 -31.14 19.18 4.82
N THR A 117 -29.89 19.42 4.46
CA THR A 117 -29.16 18.71 3.41
C THR A 117 -27.81 18.25 3.95
N VAL A 118 -27.48 16.98 3.74
CA VAL A 118 -26.20 16.39 4.12
C VAL A 118 -25.60 15.62 2.96
N SER A 119 -24.27 15.50 2.95
CA SER A 119 -23.52 14.82 1.90
C SER A 119 -22.89 13.55 2.46
N ILE A 120 -23.18 12.42 1.81
CA ILE A 120 -22.64 11.10 2.14
C ILE A 120 -21.59 10.74 1.08
N PRO A 121 -20.29 10.83 1.40
CA PRO A 121 -19.24 10.45 0.47
C PRO A 121 -19.11 8.93 0.37
N LEU A 122 -19.03 8.42 -0.87
CA LEU A 122 -18.87 7.01 -1.19
C LEU A 122 -17.73 6.85 -2.22
N ARG A 123 -16.75 6.00 -1.91
CA ARG A 123 -15.62 5.75 -2.80
C ARG A 123 -15.84 4.51 -3.66
N ILE A 124 -15.56 4.61 -4.96
CA ILE A 124 -15.54 3.45 -5.86
C ILE A 124 -14.14 2.84 -5.77
N ARG A 125 -14.04 1.62 -5.22
CA ARG A 125 -12.75 0.97 -4.97
C ARG A 125 -12.82 -0.51 -5.23
N VAL A 126 -11.79 -1.01 -5.92
CA VAL A 126 -11.53 -2.44 -6.02
C VAL A 126 -10.65 -2.85 -4.84
N ARG A 127 -11.03 -3.93 -4.14
CA ARG A 127 -10.15 -4.54 -3.14
C ARG A 127 -8.89 -5.03 -3.86
N ARG A 128 -7.72 -4.56 -3.43
CA ARG A 128 -6.45 -5.06 -3.98
C ARG A 128 -6.39 -6.57 -3.76
N ALA A 129 -6.17 -7.32 -4.83
CA ALA A 129 -5.98 -8.76 -4.75
C ALA A 129 -4.82 -9.05 -3.77
N PRO A 130 -4.98 -10.00 -2.83
CA PRO A 130 -3.88 -10.42 -1.99
C PRO A 130 -2.81 -11.09 -2.86
N PHE A 131 -1.54 -10.84 -2.57
CA PHE A 131 -0.46 -11.65 -3.11
C PHE A 131 -0.57 -13.04 -2.47
N LEU A 132 -0.90 -14.04 -3.28
CA LEU A 132 -1.00 -15.42 -2.83
C LEU A 132 0.41 -16.00 -2.73
N TYR A 133 0.74 -16.47 -1.54
CA TYR A 133 2.00 -17.13 -1.25
C TYR A 133 1.72 -18.35 -0.40
N ASP A 134 2.18 -19.51 -0.86
CA ASP A 134 2.12 -20.76 -0.13
C ASP A 134 3.54 -21.11 0.34
N PRO A 135 3.86 -20.95 1.63
CA PRO A 135 5.17 -21.34 2.16
C PRO A 135 5.41 -22.85 2.11
N GLY A 136 4.37 -23.65 1.92
CA GLY A 136 4.40 -25.09 2.11
C GLY A 136 4.18 -25.48 3.58
N PRO A 137 4.06 -26.79 3.87
CA PRO A 137 3.77 -27.27 5.22
C PRO A 137 4.93 -27.03 6.19
N GLY A 138 4.66 -26.42 7.34
CA GLY A 138 5.62 -26.32 8.46
C GLY A 138 6.70 -25.25 8.33
N THR A 139 6.71 -24.45 7.26
CA THR A 139 7.73 -23.42 6.95
C THR A 139 7.28 -22.00 7.25
N TYR A 140 6.11 -21.81 7.89
CA TYR A 140 5.58 -20.47 8.20
C TYR A 140 6.52 -19.62 9.06
N ASN A 141 7.35 -20.25 9.90
CA ASN A 141 8.36 -19.56 10.71
C ASN A 141 9.76 -19.57 10.09
N ASP A 142 9.94 -20.18 8.91
CA ASP A 142 11.23 -20.19 8.20
C ASP A 142 11.38 -18.89 7.38
N ILE A 143 12.39 -18.11 7.76
CA ILE A 143 12.74 -16.86 7.07
C ILE A 143 13.10 -17.10 5.60
N SER A 144 13.69 -18.25 5.27
CA SER A 144 14.13 -18.63 3.93
C SER A 144 12.96 -18.85 2.97
N ALA A 145 11.79 -19.22 3.51
CA ALA A 145 10.55 -19.30 2.75
C ALA A 145 10.00 -17.88 2.50
N LYS A 146 10.13 -16.97 3.46
CA LYS A 146 9.54 -15.62 3.38
C LYS A 146 10.35 -14.61 2.58
N VAL A 147 11.67 -14.74 2.55
CA VAL A 147 12.58 -13.71 2.05
C VAL A 147 13.50 -14.26 0.96
N THR A 148 13.62 -13.53 -0.13
CA THR A 148 14.69 -13.71 -1.12
C THR A 148 15.62 -12.51 -1.08
N VAL A 149 16.92 -12.74 -0.97
CA VAL A 149 17.93 -11.67 -1.09
C VAL A 149 18.13 -11.38 -2.58
N VAL A 150 18.09 -10.10 -2.95
CA VAL A 150 18.32 -9.65 -4.31
C VAL A 150 19.48 -8.66 -4.33
N THR A 151 20.36 -8.83 -5.31
CA THR A 151 21.50 -7.93 -5.49
C THR A 151 21.88 -7.83 -6.96
N LYS A 152 22.68 -6.81 -7.26
CA LYS A 152 23.18 -6.53 -8.60
C LYS A 152 24.67 -6.24 -8.50
N THR A 153 25.46 -6.88 -9.35
CA THR A 153 26.92 -6.65 -9.41
C THR A 153 27.38 -6.14 -10.77
N PHE A 154 28.53 -5.45 -10.78
CA PHE A 154 29.23 -5.03 -12.00
C PHE A 154 30.73 -4.94 -11.73
N LEU A 155 31.50 -5.88 -12.27
CA LEU A 155 32.96 -5.96 -12.16
C LEU A 155 33.48 -6.04 -10.71
N ARG A 156 32.66 -6.51 -9.76
CA ARG A 156 32.97 -6.58 -8.31
C ARG A 156 32.89 -8.00 -7.74
N TYR A 157 33.51 -8.97 -8.42
CA TYR A 157 33.43 -10.39 -8.01
C TYR A 157 33.98 -10.68 -6.61
N ALA A 158 35.01 -9.96 -6.16
CA ALA A 158 35.50 -10.10 -4.79
C ALA A 158 34.43 -9.67 -3.76
N SER A 159 33.76 -8.54 -4.00
CA SER A 159 32.72 -8.01 -3.13
C SER A 159 31.50 -8.93 -3.08
N ILE A 160 30.96 -9.33 -4.24
CA ILE A 160 29.79 -10.21 -4.28
C ILE A 160 30.09 -11.59 -3.66
N ARG A 161 31.31 -12.12 -3.80
CA ARG A 161 31.71 -13.36 -3.10
C ARG A 161 31.76 -13.18 -1.58
N ALA A 162 32.22 -12.03 -1.09
CA ALA A 162 32.16 -11.70 0.34
C ALA A 162 30.72 -11.59 0.85
N LEU A 163 29.84 -10.91 0.10
CA LEU A 163 28.41 -10.84 0.38
C LEU A 163 27.80 -12.25 0.46
N LEU A 164 27.97 -13.07 -0.60
CA LEU A 164 27.44 -14.43 -0.66
C LEU A 164 27.95 -15.31 0.49
N SER A 165 29.25 -15.22 0.81
CA SER A 165 29.85 -15.96 1.93
C SER A 165 29.21 -15.58 3.27
N SER A 166 29.05 -14.29 3.54
CA SER A 166 28.44 -13.81 4.78
C SER A 166 26.94 -14.17 4.86
N ILE A 167 26.20 -14.11 3.75
CA ILE A 167 24.81 -14.59 3.71
C ILE A 167 24.75 -16.06 4.12
N ARG A 168 25.66 -16.90 3.61
CA ARG A 168 25.68 -18.33 3.93
C ARG A 168 26.03 -18.64 5.38
N GLU A 169 26.82 -17.79 6.03
CA GLU A 169 27.13 -17.91 7.46
C GLU A 169 25.89 -17.71 8.34
N PHE A 170 25.05 -16.71 8.04
CA PHE A 170 23.89 -16.37 8.88
C PHE A 170 22.57 -16.99 8.41
N TYR A 171 22.42 -17.21 7.11
CA TYR A 171 21.21 -17.68 6.44
C TYR A 171 21.56 -18.72 5.34
N PRO A 172 22.01 -19.93 5.71
CA PRO A 172 22.55 -20.90 4.77
C PRO A 172 21.57 -21.32 3.65
N ASN A 173 20.28 -21.35 3.95
CA ASN A 173 19.24 -21.81 3.02
C ASN A 173 18.51 -20.67 2.29
N ILE A 174 18.81 -19.40 2.59
CA ILE A 174 18.09 -18.29 1.96
C ILE A 174 18.47 -18.20 0.47
N ARG A 175 17.45 -18.05 -0.38
CA ARG A 175 17.66 -17.84 -1.80
C ARG A 175 18.27 -16.46 -2.04
N VAL A 176 19.26 -16.41 -2.92
CA VAL A 176 19.90 -15.17 -3.39
C VAL A 176 19.78 -15.10 -4.91
N ILE A 177 19.35 -13.96 -5.44
CA ILE A 177 19.31 -13.69 -6.87
C ILE A 177 20.34 -12.60 -7.17
N VAL A 178 21.27 -12.90 -8.06
CA VAL A 178 22.32 -11.98 -8.51
C VAL A 178 22.07 -11.61 -9.97
N ALA A 179 21.76 -10.34 -10.21
CA ALA A 179 21.78 -9.77 -11.57
C ALA A 179 23.18 -9.24 -11.89
N ASP A 180 23.78 -9.70 -12.98
CA ASP A 180 25.17 -9.41 -13.31
C ASP A 180 25.31 -8.90 -14.74
N ASP A 181 25.70 -7.64 -14.90
CA ASP A 181 25.97 -7.01 -16.19
C ASP A 181 27.49 -6.83 -16.46
N SER A 182 28.32 -7.65 -15.83
CA SER A 182 29.78 -7.65 -15.97
C SER A 182 30.26 -8.31 -17.26
N ARG A 183 31.47 -7.92 -17.70
CA ARG A 183 32.28 -8.67 -18.67
C ARG A 183 33.78 -8.54 -18.31
N PRO A 184 34.56 -9.64 -18.32
CA PRO A 184 34.12 -11.03 -18.48
C PRO A 184 33.19 -11.47 -17.33
N VAL A 185 32.42 -12.55 -17.56
CA VAL A 185 31.54 -13.11 -16.54
C VAL A 185 32.29 -14.18 -15.75
N GLU A 186 32.29 -14.09 -14.41
CA GLU A 186 32.67 -15.21 -13.54
C GLU A 186 31.41 -15.91 -13.06
N ASP A 187 31.43 -17.25 -13.05
CA ASP A 187 30.29 -18.03 -12.58
C ASP A 187 30.09 -17.86 -11.06
N LEU A 188 28.88 -17.46 -10.68
CA LEU A 188 28.42 -17.33 -9.30
C LEU A 188 27.30 -18.31 -8.97
N GLN A 189 26.90 -19.17 -9.91
CA GLN A 189 25.85 -20.15 -9.70
C GLN A 189 26.23 -21.13 -8.58
N ALA A 190 25.33 -21.31 -7.62
CA ALA A 190 25.53 -22.22 -6.49
C ALA A 190 24.17 -22.67 -5.92
N GLU A 191 24.19 -23.54 -4.91
CA GLU A 191 22.99 -23.89 -4.17
C GLU A 191 22.36 -22.65 -3.54
N ASN A 192 21.06 -22.47 -3.75
CA ASN A 192 20.28 -21.30 -3.34
C ASN A 192 20.81 -19.95 -3.89
N VAL A 193 21.62 -19.94 -4.96
CA VAL A 193 22.08 -18.73 -5.66
C VAL A 193 21.74 -18.83 -7.13
N ASP A 194 20.88 -17.94 -7.62
CA ASP A 194 20.57 -17.83 -9.04
C ASP A 194 21.36 -16.68 -9.67
N HIS A 195 22.24 -16.99 -10.62
CA HIS A 195 23.08 -16.00 -11.31
C HIS A 195 22.50 -15.68 -12.69
N TYR A 196 21.97 -14.46 -12.85
CA TYR A 196 21.41 -13.99 -14.11
C TYR A 196 22.36 -13.02 -14.80
N VAL A 197 22.88 -13.44 -15.94
CA VAL A 197 23.78 -12.64 -16.77
C VAL A 197 22.99 -11.73 -17.71
N MET A 198 23.35 -10.45 -17.72
CA MET A 198 22.77 -9.39 -18.53
C MET A 198 23.72 -8.95 -19.65
N PRO A 199 23.22 -8.16 -20.64
CA PRO A 199 24.08 -7.40 -21.53
C PRO A 199 25.05 -6.52 -20.73
N PHE A 200 26.28 -6.38 -21.22
CA PHE A 200 27.32 -5.61 -20.54
C PHE A 200 26.87 -4.18 -20.24
N ALA A 201 27.05 -3.74 -18.99
CA ALA A 201 26.70 -2.40 -18.54
C ALA A 201 25.25 -1.99 -18.84
N ALA A 202 24.32 -2.96 -18.87
CA ALA A 202 22.88 -2.71 -19.06
C ALA A 202 22.29 -1.77 -18.00
N GLY A 203 22.95 -1.63 -16.85
CA GLY A 203 22.74 -0.51 -15.95
C GLY A 203 22.04 -0.88 -14.66
N TRP A 204 22.09 0.07 -13.72
CA TRP A 204 21.72 -0.15 -12.34
C TRP A 204 20.27 -0.61 -12.16
N PHE A 205 19.31 0.14 -12.69
CA PHE A 205 17.88 -0.14 -12.52
C PHE A 205 17.35 -1.27 -13.41
N ALA A 206 17.97 -1.49 -14.58
CA ALA A 206 17.71 -2.67 -15.38
C ALA A 206 18.02 -3.97 -14.61
N GLY A 207 19.17 -4.01 -13.91
CA GLY A 207 19.55 -5.16 -13.10
C GLY A 207 18.65 -5.35 -11.87
N ARG A 208 18.22 -4.26 -11.22
CA ARG A 208 17.25 -4.33 -10.12
C ARG A 208 15.94 -4.97 -10.58
N ASN A 209 15.39 -4.52 -11.72
CA ASN A 209 14.15 -5.09 -12.26
C ASN A 209 14.31 -6.58 -12.60
N LEU A 210 15.43 -6.97 -13.22
CA LEU A 210 15.68 -8.39 -13.51
C LEU A 210 15.65 -9.21 -12.22
N ALA A 211 16.46 -8.84 -11.22
CA ALA A 211 16.50 -9.59 -9.96
C ALA A 211 15.12 -9.67 -9.27
N VAL A 212 14.41 -8.53 -9.16
CA VAL A 212 13.07 -8.45 -8.55
C VAL A 212 12.04 -9.26 -9.34
N SER A 213 12.15 -9.37 -10.66
CA SER A 213 11.22 -10.18 -11.47
C SER A 213 11.31 -11.68 -11.17
N GLN A 214 12.44 -12.15 -10.65
CA GLN A 214 12.70 -13.57 -10.36
C GLN A 214 12.32 -13.99 -8.92
N VAL A 215 11.95 -13.03 -8.05
CA VAL A 215 11.53 -13.28 -6.66
C VAL A 215 10.17 -13.98 -6.60
N THR A 216 10.08 -15.06 -5.85
CA THR A 216 8.81 -15.79 -5.65
C THR A 216 8.27 -15.67 -4.21
N THR A 217 9.10 -15.19 -3.29
CA THR A 217 8.77 -15.02 -1.88
C THR A 217 7.98 -13.71 -1.64
N PRO A 218 7.21 -13.62 -0.54
CA PRO A 218 6.39 -12.43 -0.25
C PRO A 218 7.22 -11.19 0.05
N TYR A 219 8.46 -11.37 0.52
CA TYR A 219 9.39 -10.28 0.77
C TYR A 219 10.68 -10.47 -0.04
N LEU A 220 11.23 -9.34 -0.47
CA LEU A 220 12.57 -9.24 -1.02
C LEU A 220 13.42 -8.39 -0.10
N LEU A 221 14.68 -8.77 0.06
CA LEU A 221 15.69 -7.96 0.71
C LEU A 221 16.64 -7.42 -0.37
N TRP A 222 16.65 -6.09 -0.56
CA TRP A 222 17.65 -5.45 -1.41
C TRP A 222 18.94 -5.20 -0.64
N VAL A 223 20.07 -5.62 -1.22
CA VAL A 223 21.44 -5.36 -0.74
C VAL A 223 22.32 -4.97 -1.91
N ASP A 224 23.23 -4.02 -1.71
CA ASP A 224 24.31 -3.76 -2.67
C ASP A 224 25.40 -4.84 -2.54
N ASP A 225 26.12 -5.13 -3.62
CA ASP A 225 27.07 -6.26 -3.75
C ASP A 225 28.37 -6.09 -2.93
N ASP A 226 28.57 -4.94 -2.29
CA ASP A 226 29.65 -4.67 -1.35
C ASP A 226 29.19 -4.77 0.12
N PHE A 227 27.97 -5.20 0.40
CA PHE A 227 27.52 -5.40 1.76
C PHE A 227 27.99 -6.74 2.36
N VAL A 228 28.04 -6.80 3.69
CA VAL A 228 28.41 -7.99 4.45
C VAL A 228 27.44 -8.17 5.62
N PHE A 229 26.88 -9.37 5.71
CA PHE A 229 26.02 -9.75 6.83
C PHE A 229 26.88 -9.92 8.09
N ILE A 230 26.34 -9.44 9.21
CA ILE A 230 26.97 -9.45 10.52
C ILE A 230 25.97 -10.01 11.55
N PRO A 231 26.39 -10.29 12.80
CA PRO A 231 25.49 -10.82 13.82
C PRO A 231 24.21 -10.00 14.02
N GLU A 232 24.27 -8.67 13.80
CA GLU A 232 23.15 -7.73 13.89
C GLU A 232 22.24 -7.68 12.64
N THR A 233 22.56 -8.39 11.56
CA THR A 233 21.74 -8.46 10.34
C THR A 233 20.58 -9.44 10.51
N LYS A 234 19.66 -9.15 11.45
CA LYS A 234 18.49 -9.99 11.76
C LYS A 234 17.30 -9.66 10.86
N LEU A 235 17.09 -10.45 9.81
CA LEU A 235 16.00 -10.28 8.83
C LEU A 235 14.62 -10.47 9.47
N GLU A 236 14.52 -11.33 10.48
CA GLU A 236 13.31 -11.62 11.24
C GLU A 236 12.70 -10.34 11.83
N ASN A 237 13.54 -9.44 12.35
CA ASN A 237 13.11 -8.18 12.94
C ASN A 237 12.50 -7.24 11.87
N LEU A 238 13.03 -7.24 10.64
CA LEU A 238 12.44 -6.46 9.54
C LEU A 238 11.11 -7.08 9.07
N VAL A 239 11.02 -8.41 9.01
CA VAL A 239 9.78 -9.12 8.68
C VAL A 239 8.71 -8.83 9.72
N GLU A 240 9.04 -8.87 11.01
CA GLU A 240 8.13 -8.58 12.10
C GLU A 240 7.51 -7.18 11.95
N VAL A 241 8.32 -6.17 11.61
CA VAL A 241 7.83 -4.82 11.32
C VAL A 241 6.84 -4.82 10.16
N LEU A 242 7.15 -5.48 9.03
CA LEU A 242 6.24 -5.51 7.88
C LEU A 242 4.96 -6.30 8.15
N GLU A 243 5.01 -7.37 8.94
CA GLU A 243 3.85 -8.22 9.26
C GLU A 243 2.89 -7.55 10.25
N ASN A 244 3.41 -6.75 11.19
CA ASN A 244 2.61 -6.09 12.23
C ASN A 244 2.30 -4.62 11.96
N THR A 245 2.68 -4.09 10.79
CA THR A 245 2.35 -2.73 10.38
C THR A 245 1.69 -2.71 9.00
N ARG A 246 1.36 -1.51 8.53
CA ARG A 246 0.91 -1.30 7.14
C ARG A 246 2.04 -0.80 6.24
N LEU A 247 3.29 -0.98 6.63
CA LEU A 247 4.45 -0.62 5.83
C LEU A 247 4.58 -1.57 4.62
N ASP A 248 5.12 -1.02 3.54
CA ASP A 248 5.48 -1.76 2.33
C ASP A 248 6.98 -2.04 2.27
N LEU A 249 7.79 -1.18 2.90
CA LEU A 249 9.25 -1.25 2.89
C LEU A 249 9.83 -0.75 4.22
N VAL A 250 10.81 -1.47 4.73
CA VAL A 250 11.56 -1.11 5.94
C VAL A 250 13.06 -1.28 5.69
N ALA A 251 13.84 -0.24 5.97
CA ALA A 251 15.30 -0.26 5.86
C ALA A 251 15.98 -0.49 7.21
N GLY A 252 17.17 -1.08 7.15
CA GLY A 252 18.11 -1.12 8.27
C GLY A 252 19.24 -0.10 8.12
N THR A 253 20.15 -0.13 9.08
CA THR A 253 21.36 0.70 9.12
C THR A 253 22.48 0.07 8.30
N VAL A 254 23.26 0.90 7.59
CA VAL A 254 24.44 0.47 6.82
C VAL A 254 25.71 1.02 7.46
N GLY A 255 26.68 0.15 7.73
CA GLY A 255 27.95 0.48 8.37
C GLY A 255 27.80 0.89 9.83
N HIS A 256 28.69 1.75 10.30
CA HIS A 256 28.70 2.26 11.69
C HIS A 256 28.02 3.62 11.86
N ASN A 257 27.52 4.19 10.76
CA ASN A 257 26.77 5.44 10.81
C ASN A 257 25.37 5.16 11.37
N GLY A 258 24.81 6.10 12.13
CA GLY A 258 23.42 6.00 12.58
C GLY A 258 22.43 5.85 11.43
N ILE A 259 21.23 5.36 11.75
CA ILE A 259 20.09 5.18 10.85
C ILE A 259 19.91 6.38 9.90
N LYS A 260 19.70 6.08 8.62
CA LYS A 260 19.46 7.10 7.59
C LYS A 260 18.00 7.08 7.17
N PHE A 261 17.36 8.23 7.34
CA PHE A 261 16.04 8.51 6.82
C PHE A 261 16.04 9.90 6.17
N THR A 262 15.24 10.04 5.13
CA THR A 262 15.01 11.30 4.45
C THR A 262 13.51 11.51 4.31
N LYS A 263 13.07 12.73 4.63
CA LYS A 263 11.73 13.23 4.35
C LYS A 263 11.76 13.96 3.02
N MET A 264 10.95 13.51 2.09
CA MET A 264 10.72 14.13 0.79
C MET A 264 9.24 14.42 0.63
N ASP A 265 8.93 15.50 -0.05
CA ASP A 265 7.58 15.85 -0.44
C ASP A 265 7.59 16.62 -1.76
N ILE A 266 6.49 16.48 -2.50
CA ILE A 266 6.27 17.13 -3.79
C ILE A 266 5.38 18.34 -3.52
N VAL A 267 5.88 19.52 -3.86
CA VAL A 267 5.14 20.78 -3.76
C VAL A 267 4.63 21.12 -5.16
N PRO A 268 3.32 21.33 -5.33
CA PRO A 268 2.75 21.76 -6.60
C PRO A 268 3.47 23.01 -7.11
N GLY A 269 3.93 22.94 -8.35
CA GLY A 269 4.62 24.04 -9.02
C GLY A 269 3.71 24.79 -9.99
N ASP A 270 4.33 25.33 -11.04
CA ASP A 270 3.66 26.02 -12.15
C ASP A 270 3.82 25.24 -13.46
N GLU A 271 3.71 25.92 -14.60
CA GLU A 271 3.90 25.35 -15.93
C GLU A 271 5.26 24.64 -16.15
N ASN A 272 6.25 24.91 -15.29
CA ASN A 272 7.57 24.27 -15.35
C ASN A 272 7.66 22.96 -14.53
N GLY A 273 6.57 22.59 -13.84
CA GLY A 273 6.46 21.36 -13.07
C GLY A 273 6.66 21.52 -11.56
N ASP A 274 6.49 20.42 -10.85
CA ASP A 274 6.48 20.39 -9.39
C ASP A 274 7.89 20.39 -8.77
N CYS A 275 7.98 20.88 -7.53
CA CYS A 275 9.23 20.90 -6.77
C CYS A 275 9.35 19.69 -5.82
N LEU A 276 10.44 18.91 -5.95
CA LEU A 276 10.79 17.90 -4.96
C LEU A 276 11.63 18.52 -3.84
N ARG A 277 11.09 18.59 -2.63
CA ARG A 277 11.86 18.98 -1.43
C ARG A 277 12.50 17.75 -0.79
N ILE A 278 13.76 17.86 -0.41
CA ILE A 278 14.52 16.79 0.23
C ILE A 278 15.07 17.31 1.56
N HIS A 279 14.68 16.65 2.65
CA HIS A 279 15.11 16.95 4.00
C HIS A 279 15.83 15.75 4.59
N ASP A 280 17.15 15.75 4.46
CA ASP A 280 18.00 14.71 5.03
C ASP A 280 17.97 14.73 6.56
N LEU A 281 18.02 13.52 7.14
CA LEU A 281 17.93 13.32 8.58
C LEU A 281 16.65 13.91 9.19
N ARG A 282 15.58 14.00 8.40
CA ARG A 282 14.22 14.28 8.88
C ARG A 282 13.28 13.13 8.54
N ASN A 283 12.33 12.86 9.43
CA ASN A 283 11.35 11.79 9.31
C ASN A 283 9.92 12.32 9.52
N TRP A 284 8.93 11.46 9.31
CA TRP A 284 7.50 11.74 9.48
C TRP A 284 6.95 11.27 10.84
N GLY A 285 7.83 11.01 11.81
CA GLY A 285 7.49 10.46 13.12
C GLY A 285 7.81 8.98 13.26
N GLN A 286 7.61 8.45 14.46
CA GLN A 286 7.85 7.05 14.79
C GLN A 286 6.76 6.14 14.22
N VAL A 287 7.13 4.90 13.94
CA VAL A 287 6.17 3.85 13.56
C VAL A 287 5.43 3.38 14.83
N PRO A 288 4.08 3.41 14.86
CA PRO A 288 3.34 2.92 16.03
C PRO A 288 3.68 1.46 16.36
N GLY A 289 4.00 1.19 17.63
CA GLY A 289 4.42 -0.14 18.10
C GLY A 289 5.90 -0.48 17.88
N PHE A 290 6.64 0.32 17.11
CA PHE A 290 8.05 0.11 16.79
C PHE A 290 8.86 1.40 17.03
N PRO A 291 9.20 1.73 18.30
CA PRO A 291 9.83 3.01 18.66
C PRO A 291 11.21 3.23 18.01
N GLN A 292 11.86 2.15 17.60
CA GLN A 292 13.16 2.11 16.94
C GLN A 292 13.08 2.34 15.41
N CYS A 293 11.86 2.57 14.90
CA CYS A 293 11.57 2.77 13.49
C CYS A 293 10.93 4.13 13.24
N TYR A 294 11.34 4.80 12.16
CA TYR A 294 10.89 6.13 11.78
C TYR A 294 10.36 6.13 10.34
N LEU A 295 9.17 6.72 10.16
CA LEU A 295 8.54 6.89 8.87
C LEU A 295 9.37 7.82 7.97
N ALA A 296 9.65 7.37 6.75
CA ALA A 296 10.47 8.09 5.79
C ALA A 296 9.88 7.99 4.39
N THR A 297 10.44 8.72 3.43
CA THR A 297 10.11 8.54 2.01
C THR A 297 11.30 8.06 1.21
N ARG A 298 12.53 8.28 1.71
CA ARG A 298 13.76 7.69 1.17
C ARG A 298 14.60 7.12 2.31
N VAL A 299 15.21 5.97 2.05
CA VAL A 299 16.05 5.21 2.96
C VAL A 299 17.28 4.65 2.22
N THR A 300 18.19 4.00 2.95
CA THR A 300 19.39 3.34 2.40
C THR A 300 19.05 2.14 1.52
N ASN A 301 19.98 1.72 0.66
CA ASN A 301 19.88 0.51 -0.18
C ASN A 301 20.05 -0.79 0.63
N PHE A 302 19.66 -0.81 1.90
CA PHE A 302 19.53 -2.02 2.70
C PHE A 302 18.10 -2.05 3.24
N PHE A 303 17.20 -2.69 2.49
CA PHE A 303 15.80 -2.70 2.85
C PHE A 303 15.11 -4.02 2.53
N LEU A 304 14.20 -4.40 3.41
CA LEU A 304 13.22 -5.45 3.18
C LEU A 304 11.94 -4.79 2.69
N ALA A 305 11.33 -5.35 1.65
CA ALA A 305 10.08 -4.84 1.11
C ALA A 305 9.14 -5.96 0.68
N ARG A 306 7.85 -5.65 0.65
CA ARG A 306 6.85 -6.50 0.01
C ARG A 306 7.13 -6.58 -1.48
N THR A 307 7.22 -7.81 -2.00
CA THR A 307 7.62 -8.04 -3.39
C THR A 307 6.65 -7.41 -4.39
N ASP A 308 5.35 -7.52 -4.15
CA ASP A 308 4.29 -6.90 -4.97
C ASP A 308 4.39 -5.37 -4.97
N SER A 309 4.65 -4.76 -3.80
CA SER A 309 4.79 -3.31 -3.66
C SER A 309 5.97 -2.75 -4.47
N VAL A 310 7.14 -3.39 -4.40
CA VAL A 310 8.31 -2.96 -5.20
C VAL A 310 8.06 -3.13 -6.70
N ARG A 311 7.46 -4.24 -7.11
CA ARG A 311 7.09 -4.48 -8.52
C ARG A 311 6.10 -3.46 -9.07
N ALA A 312 5.13 -3.05 -8.25
CA ALA A 312 4.15 -2.05 -8.65
C ALA A 312 4.79 -0.69 -8.93
N VAL A 313 5.83 -0.32 -8.18
CA VAL A 313 6.59 0.92 -8.43
C VAL A 313 7.54 0.76 -9.62
N GLY A 314 8.34 -0.31 -9.62
CA GLY A 314 9.37 -0.57 -10.62
C GLY A 314 10.60 0.34 -10.48
N PHE A 315 11.69 -0.04 -11.13
CA PHE A 315 12.89 0.80 -11.26
C PHE A 315 12.99 1.31 -12.70
N ASP A 316 13.14 2.61 -12.94
CA ASP A 316 13.19 3.14 -14.31
C ASP A 316 14.54 2.84 -15.00
N PRO A 317 14.59 1.97 -16.04
CA PRO A 317 15.85 1.55 -16.66
C PRO A 317 16.64 2.69 -17.32
N VAL A 318 16.04 3.87 -17.55
CA VAL A 318 16.76 5.05 -18.07
C VAL A 318 17.92 5.43 -17.14
N TYR A 319 17.81 5.14 -15.85
CA TYR A 319 18.85 5.43 -14.87
C TYR A 319 19.88 4.29 -14.75
N THR A 320 20.97 4.43 -15.49
CA THR A 320 22.00 3.38 -15.62
C THR A 320 23.08 3.40 -14.56
N ARG A 321 23.36 4.53 -13.90
CA ARG A 321 24.49 4.69 -12.97
C ARG A 321 24.15 5.21 -11.58
N SER A 322 23.30 6.23 -11.47
CA SER A 322 22.90 6.78 -10.17
C SER A 322 21.43 7.21 -10.18
N ALA A 323 20.64 6.60 -9.31
CA ALA A 323 19.24 6.94 -9.09
C ALA A 323 18.74 6.61 -7.69
N HIS A 324 19.62 6.76 -6.68
CA HIS A 324 19.29 6.54 -5.27
C HIS A 324 17.98 7.22 -4.85
N THR A 325 17.63 8.38 -5.43
CA THR A 325 16.41 9.12 -5.11
C THR A 325 15.20 8.72 -5.97
N GLN A 326 15.42 8.27 -7.22
CA GLN A 326 14.33 8.18 -8.20
C GLN A 326 13.28 7.12 -7.83
N PHE A 327 13.71 5.93 -7.41
CA PHE A 327 12.77 4.88 -6.97
C PHE A 327 11.89 5.38 -5.82
N PHE A 328 12.51 6.04 -4.84
CA PHE A 328 11.80 6.58 -3.69
C PHE A 328 10.90 7.76 -4.03
N MET A 329 11.27 8.59 -5.01
CA MET A 329 10.41 9.64 -5.56
C MET A 329 9.17 9.02 -6.24
N ALA A 330 9.37 8.01 -7.08
CA ALA A 330 8.27 7.27 -7.74
C ALA A 330 7.39 6.50 -6.74
N ALA A 331 7.91 6.19 -5.55
CA ALA A 331 7.19 5.54 -4.47
C ALA A 331 6.35 6.49 -3.60
N ILE A 332 6.54 7.82 -3.70
CA ILE A 332 5.75 8.81 -2.94
C ILE A 332 4.26 8.63 -3.25
N GLY A 333 3.43 8.53 -2.20
CA GLY A 333 1.99 8.29 -2.32
C GLY A 333 1.60 6.85 -2.68
N ARG A 334 2.56 5.98 -3.02
CA ARG A 334 2.32 4.58 -3.42
C ARG A 334 2.77 3.59 -2.35
N LEU A 335 3.92 3.85 -1.71
CA LEU A 335 4.50 2.99 -0.67
C LEU A 335 4.54 3.68 0.69
N ARG A 336 4.33 2.91 1.75
CA ARG A 336 4.61 3.31 3.14
C ARG A 336 5.97 2.80 3.55
N ILE A 337 6.88 3.71 3.87
CA ILE A 337 8.30 3.41 4.07
C ILE A 337 8.73 3.81 5.48
N ALA A 338 9.60 3.00 6.09
CA ALA A 338 10.30 3.35 7.31
C ALA A 338 11.77 2.93 7.26
N ALA A 339 12.58 3.51 8.13
CA ALA A 339 13.90 2.98 8.48
C ALA A 339 13.90 2.59 9.95
N CYS A 340 14.69 1.59 10.33
CA CYS A 340 14.88 1.18 11.71
C CYS A 340 16.36 1.03 12.05
N ASP A 341 16.72 1.28 13.31
CA ASP A 341 18.12 1.28 13.77
C ASP A 341 18.61 -0.10 14.29
N HIS A 342 17.69 -0.94 14.78
CA HIS A 342 17.94 -2.25 15.39
C HIS A 342 18.34 -3.40 14.44
N VAL A 343 18.49 -3.13 13.14
CA VAL A 343 19.01 -4.10 12.17
C VAL A 343 20.10 -3.41 11.36
N ARG A 344 21.27 -4.04 11.29
CA ARG A 344 22.47 -3.44 10.70
C ARG A 344 23.13 -4.40 9.72
N ILE A 345 23.68 -3.85 8.65
CA ILE A 345 24.56 -4.54 7.70
C ILE A 345 25.86 -3.75 7.59
N ASP A 346 26.98 -4.42 7.34
CA ASP A 346 28.26 -3.75 7.08
C ASP A 346 28.55 -3.64 5.57
N HIS A 347 29.64 -2.97 5.20
CA HIS A 347 30.10 -2.94 3.82
C HIS A 347 31.62 -3.07 3.72
N VAL A 348 32.10 -3.82 2.72
CA VAL A 348 33.51 -3.84 2.33
C VAL A 348 33.82 -2.62 1.49
N SER A 349 34.96 -1.97 1.76
CA SER A 349 35.42 -0.77 1.06
C SER A 349 36.14 -1.09 -0.23
#